data_AF-A0A812IBT6-F1
#
_entry.id   AF-A0A812IBT6-F1
#
_cell.length_a   1.000
_cell.length_b   1.000
_cell.length_c   1.000
_cell.angle_alpha   90.00
_cell.angle_beta   90.00
_cell.angle_gamma   90.00
#
_symmetry.space_group_name_H-M   'P 1'
#
loop_
_entity.id
_entity.type
_entity.pdbx_description
1 polymer ?
#
loop_
_entity_poly.entity_id
_entity_poly.type
_entity_poly.pdbx_seq_one_letter_code
_entity_poly.pdbx_strand_id
1 'polypeptide(L)'
;DAPLLCLMLYESHYSPRRRLMEPLGIRMLYRRSFIELQVADIEESPRLLRAKSAPLPTFPRWPPPDNELRRIDTVTRLSRLMADAFDTGLFSEEVPEEKHQPEAEAELPSDDREAGCTGSSSTSEMRFDCPAAQARASTYWDSRSSLQGRQPPVPPPPDGFPSRGAIGHPLFCAKPCVFVRTRNGECPNGRSCKYCHADHPQARDRHRRRPEQVVRRSLDEMSDVQLLITLHVALSRHLNSAPVGREPLREIIRCCEDDIARFQPPGASTPVTAGMLGAFSRMLPGAMLSMTVARLSPVPKQSLSRAIEQFYRSLELNRPI
;
A
#
# COMPACT_ATOMS: atom_id res chain seq x y z
N ASP A 1 -20.74 41.45 -2.80
CA ASP A 1 -19.64 41.41 -3.79
C ASP A 1 -18.28 41.28 -3.15
N ALA A 2 -17.79 40.04 -3.05
CA ALA A 2 -16.38 39.63 -3.10
C ALA A 2 -16.34 38.09 -2.98
N PRO A 3 -15.73 37.34 -3.92
CA PRO A 3 -15.77 35.88 -3.88
C PRO A 3 -14.73 35.33 -2.89
N LEU A 4 -15.16 34.38 -2.06
CA LEU A 4 -14.30 33.51 -1.25
C LEU A 4 -13.42 32.67 -2.20
N LEU A 5 -12.18 33.09 -2.38
CA LEU A 5 -11.18 32.37 -3.17
C LEU A 5 -10.66 31.18 -2.35
N CYS A 6 -11.22 29.99 -2.57
CA CYS A 6 -10.74 28.76 -1.95
C CYS A 6 -9.56 28.20 -2.78
N LEU A 7 -8.34 28.59 -2.43
CA LEU A 7 -7.12 28.05 -3.04
C LEU A 7 -6.73 26.74 -2.35
N MET A 8 -7.13 25.60 -2.95
CA MET A 8 -6.50 24.32 -2.64
C MET A 8 -5.14 24.26 -3.35
N LEU A 9 -4.04 24.37 -2.59
CA LEU A 9 -2.69 24.32 -3.14
C LEU A 9 -1.93 23.08 -2.64
N TYR A 10 -1.54 22.23 -3.60
CA TYR A 10 -0.82 20.98 -3.41
C TYR A 10 0.71 21.19 -3.33
N GLU A 11 1.40 20.28 -2.64
CA GLU A 11 2.84 20.32 -2.38
C GLU A 11 3.70 20.09 -3.64
N SER A 12 4.68 20.98 -3.84
CA SER A 12 5.94 20.70 -4.54
C SER A 12 7.02 21.66 -4.04
N HIS A 13 8.12 21.04 -3.61
CA HIS A 13 9.38 21.52 -3.06
C HIS A 13 9.65 23.03 -2.81
N TYR A 14 10.00 23.28 -1.55
CA TYR A 14 10.88 24.30 -0.98
C TYR A 14 11.48 25.37 -1.92
N SER A 15 11.06 26.62 -1.69
CA SER A 15 11.89 27.85 -1.60
C SER A 15 11.21 29.13 -2.12
N PRO A 16 10.40 29.17 -3.21
CA PRO A 16 9.77 30.43 -3.62
C PRO A 16 8.56 30.81 -2.75
N ARG A 17 7.99 29.85 -2.02
CA ARG A 17 6.70 29.99 -1.31
C ARG A 17 6.73 30.96 -0.13
N ARG A 18 7.88 31.12 0.54
CA ARG A 18 8.01 32.02 1.70
C ARG A 18 7.88 33.49 1.30
N ARG A 19 8.42 33.87 0.13
CA ARG A 19 8.37 35.25 -0.38
C ARG A 19 6.97 35.70 -0.81
N LEU A 20 6.10 34.77 -1.19
CA LEU A 20 4.73 35.09 -1.61
C LEU A 20 3.76 35.29 -0.44
N MET A 21 4.04 34.67 0.71
CA MET A 21 3.13 34.70 1.87
C MET A 21 3.50 35.73 2.94
N GLU A 22 4.77 36.16 2.97
CA GLU A 22 5.27 37.19 3.88
C GLU A 22 4.58 38.56 3.70
N PRO A 23 4.25 39.05 2.48
CA PRO A 23 3.49 40.29 2.30
C PRO A 23 2.04 40.21 2.80
N LEU A 24 1.49 38.99 2.89
CA LEU A 24 0.12 38.74 3.36
C LEU A 24 0.04 38.58 4.88
N GLY A 25 1.17 38.77 5.59
CA GLY A 25 1.25 38.57 7.04
C GLY A 25 1.13 37.12 7.47
N ILE A 26 1.20 36.14 6.56
CA ILE A 26 1.02 34.72 6.88
C ILE A 26 2.38 34.08 7.14
N ARG A 27 2.59 33.65 8.39
CA ARG A 27 3.77 32.94 8.85
C ARG A 27 3.49 31.44 8.95
N MET A 28 4.21 30.65 8.16
CA MET A 28 4.20 29.18 8.27
C MET A 28 5.19 28.72 9.35
N LEU A 29 4.70 27.99 10.35
CA LEU A 29 5.52 27.31 11.35
C LEU A 29 5.45 25.79 11.15
N TYR A 30 6.60 25.19 10.85
CA TYR A 30 6.72 23.74 10.71
C TYR A 30 6.96 23.12 12.09
N ARG A 31 6.02 22.30 12.58
CA ARG A 31 6.18 21.48 13.78
C ARG A 31 6.41 20.03 13.37
N ARG A 32 6.93 19.21 14.29
CA ARG A 32 7.32 17.81 14.02
C ARG A 32 6.17 16.93 13.49
N SER A 33 4.91 17.33 13.70
CA SER A 33 3.73 16.52 13.38
C SER A 33 2.63 17.25 12.60
N PHE A 34 2.75 18.56 12.36
CA PHE A 34 1.81 19.34 11.56
C PHE A 34 2.41 20.71 11.15
N ILE A 35 1.76 21.38 10.20
CA ILE A 35 2.08 22.76 9.79
C ILE A 35 1.07 23.68 10.45
N GLU A 36 1.55 24.69 11.17
CA GLU A 36 0.75 25.73 11.80
C GLU A 36 0.86 27.02 10.96
N LEU A 37 -0.27 27.59 10.54
CA LEU A 37 -0.33 28.87 9.84
C LEU A 37 -0.73 29.94 10.83
N GLN A 38 0.15 30.90 11.10
CA GLN A 38 -0.14 32.07 11.91
C GLN A 38 -0.34 33.27 10.99
N VAL A 39 -1.50 33.90 11.05
CA VAL A 39 -1.72 35.20 10.41
C VAL A 39 -1.32 36.24 11.44
N ALA A 40 -0.33 37.08 11.14
CA ALA A 40 0.00 38.19 12.00
C ALA A 40 -1.19 39.15 12.01
N ASP A 41 -1.79 39.35 13.18
CA ASP A 41 -2.81 40.37 13.36
C ASP A 41 -2.20 41.72 12.94
N ILE A 42 -2.90 42.41 12.03
CA ILE A 42 -2.59 43.78 11.63
C ILE A 42 -2.96 44.65 12.83
N GLU A 43 -2.08 44.73 13.83
CA GLU A 43 -2.27 45.69 14.92
C GLU A 43 -1.69 47.04 14.52
N GLU A 44 -2.59 48.01 14.53
CA GLU A 44 -2.33 49.43 14.62
C GLU A 44 -1.23 49.71 15.67
N SER A 45 -0.17 50.39 15.25
CA SER A 45 0.68 51.17 16.14
C SER A 45 0.21 52.63 16.07
N PRO A 46 0.32 53.46 17.14
CA PRO A 46 1.51 53.50 17.99
C PRO A 46 1.31 53.82 19.50
N ARG A 47 2.33 53.37 20.28
CA ARG A 47 2.93 53.98 21.49
C ARG A 47 2.07 54.13 22.77
N LEU A 48 2.56 53.57 23.88
CA LEU A 48 3.04 54.34 25.05
C LEU A 48 3.82 53.49 26.08
N LEU A 49 4.52 54.20 26.96
CA LEU A 49 5.72 53.86 27.72
C LEU A 49 5.53 52.94 28.95
N ARG A 50 6.63 52.24 29.29
CA ARG A 50 7.08 51.64 30.57
C ARG A 50 6.27 51.97 31.85
N ALA A 51 5.99 50.93 32.64
CA ALA A 51 6.21 50.92 34.11
C ALA A 51 6.37 49.49 34.68
N LYS A 52 7.10 49.38 35.78
CA LYS A 52 7.55 48.16 36.49
C LYS A 52 6.49 47.61 37.45
N SER A 53 6.57 46.30 37.68
CA SER A 53 6.20 45.53 38.88
C SER A 53 4.75 45.57 39.40
N ALA A 54 4.01 44.49 39.18
CA ALA A 54 2.86 44.05 39.99
C ALA A 54 2.66 42.52 39.85
N PRO A 55 2.08 41.83 40.87
CA PRO A 55 2.06 40.37 40.97
C PRO A 55 1.01 39.71 40.06
N LEU A 56 1.24 38.43 39.75
CA LEU A 56 0.43 37.60 38.85
C LEU A 56 -1.05 37.55 39.28
N PRO A 57 -2.02 37.87 38.39
CA PRO A 57 -3.42 37.60 38.65
C PRO A 57 -3.74 36.13 38.38
N THR A 58 -4.56 35.55 39.25
CA THR A 58 -5.29 34.30 39.02
C THR A 58 -6.21 34.48 37.81
N PHE A 59 -5.94 33.75 36.73
CA PHE A 59 -6.77 33.79 35.53
C PHE A 59 -8.13 33.10 35.76
N PRO A 60 -9.26 33.71 35.40
CA PRO A 60 -10.50 32.97 35.19
C PRO A 60 -10.36 32.08 33.96
N ARG A 61 -10.99 30.90 34.01
CA ARG A 61 -11.02 29.93 32.90
C ARG A 61 -11.69 30.59 31.70
N TRP A 62 -10.91 30.88 30.66
CA TRP A 62 -11.40 31.47 29.42
C TRP A 62 -12.41 30.52 28.75
N PRO A 63 -13.53 31.03 28.21
CA PRO A 63 -14.37 30.22 27.32
C PRO A 63 -13.55 29.82 26.08
N PRO A 64 -13.81 28.65 25.49
CA PRO A 64 -13.10 28.19 24.30
C PRO A 64 -13.27 29.22 23.17
N PRO A 65 -12.21 29.49 22.38
CA PRO A 65 -12.28 30.46 21.30
C PRO A 65 -13.39 30.11 20.29
N ASP A 66 -13.98 31.12 19.65
CA ASP A 66 -15.11 30.99 18.72
C ASP A 66 -14.91 29.97 17.59
N ASN A 67 -13.66 29.62 17.28
CA ASN A 67 -13.31 28.60 16.31
C ASN A 67 -13.63 27.16 16.78
N GLU A 68 -13.62 26.90 18.08
CA GLU A 68 -13.93 25.60 18.68
C GLU A 68 -15.45 25.42 18.76
N LEU A 69 -16.18 26.48 19.10
CA LEU A 69 -17.65 26.51 19.00
C LEU A 69 -18.13 26.32 17.54
N ARG A 70 -17.47 26.96 16.56
CA ARG A 70 -17.77 26.73 15.14
C ARG A 70 -17.45 25.31 14.67
N ARG A 71 -16.39 24.69 15.21
CA ARG A 71 -16.06 23.27 14.93
C ARG A 71 -17.12 22.33 15.51
N ILE A 72 -17.54 22.56 16.76
CA ILE A 72 -18.59 21.77 17.41
C ILE A 72 -19.92 21.94 16.65
N ASP A 73 -20.26 23.15 16.23
CA ASP A 73 -21.46 23.42 15.43
C ASP A 73 -21.42 22.72 14.06
N THR A 74 -20.27 22.76 13.39
CA THR A 74 -20.08 22.09 12.09
C THR A 74 -20.23 20.57 12.20
N VAL A 75 -19.63 19.95 13.23
CA VAL A 75 -19.76 18.51 13.48
C VAL A 75 -21.20 18.15 13.83
N THR A 76 -21.87 18.95 14.66
CA THR A 76 -23.27 18.72 15.05
C THR A 76 -24.22 18.83 13.85
N ARG A 77 -23.97 19.78 12.95
CA ARG A 77 -24.74 19.98 11.72
C ARG A 77 -24.54 18.84 10.72
N LEU A 78 -23.30 18.36 10.57
CA LEU A 78 -23.00 17.17 9.76
C LEU A 78 -23.68 15.92 10.30
N SER A 79 -23.65 15.70 11.62
CA SER A 79 -24.33 14.54 12.25
C SER A 79 -25.84 14.56 12.02
N ARG A 80 -26.48 15.73 12.07
CA ARG A 80 -27.92 15.85 11.77
C ARG A 80 -28.25 15.59 10.31
N LEU A 81 -27.45 16.12 9.39
CA LEU A 81 -27.63 15.86 7.95
C LEU A 81 -27.46 14.38 7.61
N MET A 82 -26.55 13.68 8.29
CA MET A 82 -26.41 12.23 8.12
C MET A 82 -27.59 11.46 8.70
N ALA A 83 -28.12 11.87 9.87
CA ALA A 83 -29.33 11.26 10.44
C ALA A 83 -30.56 11.45 9.53
N ASP A 84 -30.78 12.67 9.02
CA ASP A 84 -31.87 12.97 8.10
C ASP A 84 -31.74 12.18 6.78
N ALA A 85 -30.52 11.95 6.28
CA ALA A 85 -30.28 11.12 5.10
C ALA A 85 -30.59 9.63 5.33
N PHE A 86 -30.44 9.13 6.56
CA PHE A 86 -30.87 7.78 6.94
C PHE A 86 -32.40 7.68 7.04
N ASP A 87 -33.04 8.65 7.69
CA ASP A 87 -34.49 8.66 7.90
C ASP A 87 -35.29 8.90 6.60
N THR A 88 -34.70 9.60 5.63
CA THR A 88 -35.31 9.82 4.31
C THR A 88 -35.17 8.64 3.35
N GLY A 89 -34.59 7.52 3.80
CA GLY A 89 -34.44 6.32 2.97
C GLY A 89 -33.49 6.54 1.79
N LEU A 90 -32.60 7.55 1.86
CA LEU A 90 -31.64 7.87 0.81
C LEU A 90 -30.60 6.75 0.59
N PHE A 91 -30.61 5.74 1.47
CA PHE A 91 -29.78 4.53 1.43
C PHE A 91 -30.59 3.22 1.36
N SER A 92 -31.90 3.26 1.08
CA SER A 92 -32.66 2.05 0.81
C SER A 92 -32.39 1.60 -0.63
N GLU A 93 -31.42 0.69 -0.79
CA GLU A 93 -31.30 -0.09 -2.02
C GLU A 93 -32.50 -1.03 -2.10
N GLU A 94 -33.39 -0.79 -3.07
CA GLU A 94 -34.43 -1.74 -3.44
C GLU A 94 -33.76 -3.02 -3.95
N VAL A 95 -33.76 -4.06 -3.11
CA VAL A 95 -33.31 -5.39 -3.48
C VAL A 95 -34.32 -5.97 -4.47
N PRO A 96 -33.93 -6.29 -5.71
CA PRO A 96 -34.83 -6.95 -6.65
C PRO A 96 -35.16 -8.34 -6.13
N GLU A 97 -36.46 -8.64 -6.02
CA GLU A 97 -37.00 -9.92 -5.60
C GLU A 97 -36.70 -10.98 -6.69
N GLU A 98 -35.58 -11.70 -6.54
CA GLU A 98 -35.14 -12.72 -7.48
C GLU A 98 -35.93 -14.02 -7.25
N LYS A 99 -36.89 -14.31 -8.14
CA LYS A 99 -37.68 -15.55 -8.15
C LYS A 99 -36.77 -16.76 -8.38
N HIS A 100 -36.51 -17.50 -7.31
CA HIS A 100 -35.91 -18.84 -7.36
C HIS A 100 -36.86 -19.84 -8.07
N GLN A 101 -36.40 -20.40 -9.19
CA GLN A 101 -36.93 -21.64 -9.76
C GLN A 101 -36.07 -22.82 -9.27
N PRO A 102 -36.68 -23.96 -8.88
CA PRO A 102 -35.92 -25.13 -8.46
C PRO A 102 -35.41 -25.89 -9.70
N GLU A 103 -34.08 -25.98 -9.83
CA GLU A 103 -33.43 -26.84 -10.81
C GLU A 103 -33.37 -28.29 -10.32
N ALA A 104 -33.63 -29.19 -11.27
CA ALA A 104 -33.78 -30.62 -11.08
C ALA A 104 -32.43 -31.31 -10.79
N GLU A 105 -32.48 -32.24 -9.84
CA GLU A 105 -31.41 -33.15 -9.47
C GLU A 105 -31.09 -34.10 -10.63
N ALA A 106 -29.83 -34.11 -11.09
CA ALA A 106 -29.30 -35.11 -12.00
C ALA A 106 -28.28 -35.98 -11.25
N GLU A 107 -28.63 -37.24 -11.08
CA GLU A 107 -27.83 -38.29 -10.44
C GLU A 107 -26.52 -38.55 -11.20
N LEU A 108 -25.42 -38.69 -10.46
CA LEU A 108 -24.14 -39.18 -10.98
C LEU A 108 -23.84 -40.58 -10.40
N PRO A 109 -23.32 -41.51 -11.22
CA PRO A 109 -22.99 -42.85 -10.77
C PRO A 109 -21.63 -42.89 -10.06
N SER A 110 -21.62 -43.58 -8.91
CA SER A 110 -20.45 -43.98 -8.15
C SER A 110 -19.72 -45.14 -8.82
N ASP A 111 -18.42 -44.98 -9.11
CA ASP A 111 -17.54 -46.07 -9.52
C ASP A 111 -16.50 -46.33 -8.42
N ASP A 112 -16.68 -47.47 -7.76
CA ASP A 112 -15.79 -48.07 -6.79
C ASP A 112 -14.57 -48.69 -7.49
N ARG A 113 -13.35 -48.29 -7.09
CA ARG A 113 -12.15 -49.12 -7.28
C ARG A 113 -11.23 -49.08 -6.07
N GLU A 114 -11.39 -50.12 -5.25
CA GLU A 114 -10.40 -50.64 -4.32
C GLU A 114 -9.16 -51.15 -5.07
N ALA A 115 -7.97 -50.80 -4.58
CA ALA A 115 -6.77 -51.62 -4.73
C ALA A 115 -5.83 -51.33 -3.56
N GLY A 116 -5.73 -52.32 -2.66
CA GLY A 116 -4.83 -52.28 -1.52
C GLY A 116 -3.36 -52.43 -1.90
N CYS A 117 -2.49 -52.01 -0.98
CA CYS A 117 -1.12 -52.51 -0.90
C CYS A 117 -0.66 -52.49 0.56
N THR A 118 -0.69 -53.67 1.15
CA THR A 118 -0.06 -54.05 2.42
C THR A 118 1.45 -54.18 2.25
N GLY A 119 2.25 -53.69 3.20
CA GLY A 119 3.71 -53.86 3.16
C GLY A 119 4.49 -53.25 4.34
N SER A 120 4.31 -53.86 5.52
CA SER A 120 5.29 -54.16 6.58
C SER A 120 6.60 -53.36 6.75
N SER A 121 6.74 -52.82 7.97
CA SER A 121 7.85 -52.98 8.95
C SER A 121 9.32 -53.04 8.49
N SER A 122 10.17 -52.16 9.03
CA SER A 122 11.38 -52.59 9.74
C SER A 122 11.94 -51.51 10.67
N THR A 123 12.20 -51.92 11.90
CA THR A 123 12.86 -51.23 13.00
C THR A 123 14.39 -51.25 12.84
N SER A 124 15.08 -50.13 13.08
CA SER A 124 16.48 -50.18 13.52
C SER A 124 16.87 -48.88 14.20
N GLU A 125 17.01 -48.97 15.53
CA GLU A 125 17.67 -48.00 16.39
C GLU A 125 19.16 -47.91 16.06
N MET A 126 19.69 -46.70 15.92
CA MET A 126 21.02 -46.39 16.47
C MET A 126 21.02 -44.96 17.04
N ARG A 127 21.27 -44.90 18.35
CA ARG A 127 21.49 -43.68 19.12
C ARG A 127 22.88 -43.13 18.82
N PHE A 128 22.95 -41.82 18.62
CA PHE A 128 24.17 -41.04 18.86
C PHE A 128 23.76 -39.77 19.61
N ASP A 129 24.13 -39.72 20.89
CA ASP A 129 24.01 -38.54 21.74
C ASP A 129 25.05 -37.48 21.30
N CYS A 130 24.60 -36.28 20.96
CA CYS A 130 25.39 -35.04 20.99
C CYS A 130 24.49 -33.78 21.01
N PRO A 131 24.94 -32.67 21.63
CA PRO A 131 24.08 -31.80 22.44
C PRO A 131 23.23 -30.76 21.69
N ALA A 132 22.01 -30.60 22.20
CA ALA A 132 20.82 -30.03 21.55
C ALA A 132 20.64 -28.50 21.62
N ALA A 133 21.70 -27.68 21.55
CA ALA A 133 21.56 -26.22 21.68
C ALA A 133 21.75 -25.40 20.38
N GLN A 134 22.35 -25.94 19.32
CA GLN A 134 22.61 -25.17 18.08
C GLN A 134 21.82 -25.64 16.84
N ALA A 135 21.18 -26.80 16.88
CA ALA A 135 20.49 -27.38 15.71
C ALA A 135 19.08 -26.82 15.45
N ARG A 136 18.49 -26.03 16.34
CA ARG A 136 17.07 -25.59 16.23
C ARG A 136 16.84 -24.38 15.31
N ALA A 137 17.89 -23.69 14.87
CA ALA A 137 17.74 -22.55 13.96
C ALA A 137 17.70 -22.93 12.47
N SER A 138 17.99 -24.19 12.11
CA SER A 138 18.13 -24.63 10.71
C SER A 138 16.90 -25.35 10.16
N THR A 139 16.08 -26.01 10.99
CA THR A 139 15.00 -26.89 10.50
C THR A 139 13.70 -26.17 10.15
N TYR A 140 13.48 -24.94 10.64
CA TYR A 140 12.21 -24.23 10.41
C TYR A 140 11.99 -23.77 8.95
N TRP A 141 13.06 -23.60 8.16
CA TRP A 141 12.94 -23.24 6.74
C TRP A 141 12.83 -24.44 5.80
N ASP A 142 13.23 -25.63 6.26
CA ASP A 142 13.39 -26.80 5.38
C ASP A 142 12.07 -27.56 5.19
N SER A 143 11.21 -27.58 6.22
CA SER A 143 9.95 -28.34 6.18
C SER A 143 8.93 -27.82 5.16
N ARG A 144 9.01 -26.55 4.73
CA ARG A 144 8.12 -25.99 3.68
C ARG A 144 8.66 -26.15 2.25
N SER A 145 9.94 -26.49 2.10
CA SER A 145 10.57 -26.73 0.78
C SER A 145 10.39 -28.17 0.31
N SER A 146 10.20 -29.12 1.22
CA SER A 146 10.17 -30.56 0.89
C SER A 146 8.97 -31.00 0.04
N LEU A 147 7.85 -30.25 0.04
CA LEU A 147 6.68 -30.54 -0.80
C LEU A 147 6.70 -29.83 -2.17
N GLN A 148 7.67 -28.95 -2.42
CA GLN A 148 7.87 -28.40 -3.77
C GLN A 148 8.70 -29.42 -4.53
N GLY A 149 8.00 -30.33 -5.22
CA GLY A 149 8.60 -31.31 -6.12
C GLY A 149 9.73 -30.69 -6.93
N ARG A 150 10.85 -31.42 -7.06
CA ARG A 150 12.14 -30.97 -7.64
C ARG A 150 11.91 -29.99 -8.80
N GLN A 151 11.92 -28.69 -8.50
CA GLN A 151 11.88 -27.70 -9.58
C GLN A 151 13.19 -27.85 -10.35
N PRO A 152 13.14 -27.82 -11.70
CA PRO A 152 14.35 -27.84 -12.49
C PRO A 152 15.31 -26.74 -12.02
N PRO A 153 16.63 -26.96 -12.09
CA PRO A 153 17.62 -25.99 -11.65
C PRO A 153 17.34 -24.64 -12.31
N VAL A 154 16.99 -23.67 -11.47
CA VAL A 154 16.59 -22.34 -11.89
C VAL A 154 17.83 -21.63 -12.47
N PRO A 155 17.77 -21.10 -13.71
CA PRO A 155 18.96 -20.51 -14.33
C PRO A 155 19.52 -19.36 -13.50
N PRO A 156 20.85 -19.16 -13.48
CA PRO A 156 21.47 -18.08 -12.73
C PRO A 156 20.95 -16.71 -13.22
N PRO A 157 20.90 -15.68 -12.35
CA PRO A 157 20.51 -14.35 -12.78
C PRO A 157 21.52 -13.79 -13.78
N PRO A 158 21.10 -12.90 -14.70
CA PRO A 158 22.00 -12.20 -15.62
C PRO A 158 23.17 -11.51 -14.90
N ASP A 159 24.35 -11.48 -15.52
CA ASP A 159 25.60 -10.98 -14.92
C ASP A 159 25.55 -9.50 -14.55
N GLY A 160 25.68 -9.15 -13.28
CA GLY A 160 25.55 -7.77 -12.79
C GLY A 160 24.38 -7.56 -11.82
N PHE A 161 23.53 -8.58 -11.63
CA PHE A 161 22.59 -8.61 -10.52
C PHE A 161 23.09 -9.53 -9.40
N PRO A 162 23.03 -9.09 -8.12
CA PRO A 162 23.52 -9.89 -6.99
C PRO A 162 22.62 -11.12 -6.67
N SER A 163 21.42 -11.17 -7.24
CA SER A 163 20.43 -12.25 -7.07
C SER A 163 19.35 -12.16 -8.15
N ARG A 164 18.61 -13.25 -8.40
CA ARG A 164 17.40 -13.20 -9.24
C ARG A 164 16.37 -12.22 -8.74
N GLY A 165 16.20 -12.14 -7.42
CA GLY A 165 15.28 -11.18 -6.83
C GLY A 165 15.69 -9.72 -7.02
N ALA A 166 16.92 -9.43 -7.45
CA ALA A 166 17.39 -8.07 -7.73
C ALA A 166 17.06 -7.55 -9.14
N ILE A 167 16.53 -8.40 -10.02
CA ILE A 167 16.06 -7.97 -11.34
C ILE A 167 14.94 -6.94 -11.14
N GLY A 168 15.09 -5.76 -11.75
CA GLY A 168 14.15 -4.63 -11.60
C GLY A 168 14.41 -3.71 -10.40
N HIS A 169 15.50 -3.90 -9.65
CA HIS A 169 15.90 -2.94 -8.61
C HIS A 169 16.14 -1.53 -9.21
N PRO A 170 15.68 -0.44 -8.56
CA PRO A 170 15.14 -0.36 -7.20
C PRO A 170 13.61 -0.48 -7.05
N LEU A 171 12.85 -0.45 -8.15
CA LEU A 171 11.39 -0.29 -8.09
C LEU A 171 10.60 -1.61 -8.19
N PHE A 172 11.11 -2.58 -8.96
CA PHE A 172 10.44 -3.84 -9.31
C PHE A 172 11.18 -5.08 -8.81
N CYS A 173 12.22 -4.89 -7.98
CA CYS A 173 12.87 -6.04 -7.37
C CYS A 173 11.94 -6.76 -6.40
N ALA A 174 12.25 -8.03 -6.15
CA ALA A 174 11.61 -8.81 -5.11
C ALA A 174 11.86 -8.20 -3.72
N LYS A 175 11.16 -8.72 -2.71
CA LYS A 175 11.38 -8.31 -1.31
C LYS A 175 12.86 -8.47 -0.92
N PRO A 176 13.41 -7.57 -0.09
CA PRO A 176 14.79 -7.68 0.38
C PRO A 176 15.05 -9.03 1.06
N CYS A 177 16.19 -9.64 0.75
CA CYS A 177 16.60 -10.91 1.34
C CYS A 177 16.94 -10.72 2.82
N VAL A 178 16.21 -11.43 3.69
CA VAL A 178 16.46 -11.36 5.14
C VAL A 178 17.84 -11.89 5.48
N PHE A 179 18.32 -12.93 4.78
CA PHE A 179 19.61 -13.57 5.07
C PHE A 179 20.81 -12.68 4.74
N VAL A 180 20.81 -12.00 3.58
CA VAL A 180 21.87 -11.03 3.26
C VAL A 180 21.96 -9.97 4.36
N ARG A 181 20.82 -9.56 4.90
CA ARG A 181 20.77 -8.56 5.97
C ARG A 181 21.20 -9.09 7.34
N THR A 182 20.91 -10.35 7.67
CA THR A 182 21.16 -10.90 9.01
C THR A 182 22.45 -11.70 9.14
N ARG A 183 23.03 -12.18 8.04
CA ARG A 183 24.21 -13.06 8.02
C ARG A 183 25.40 -12.40 7.32
N ASN A 184 25.72 -11.15 7.68
CA ASN A 184 26.90 -10.44 7.17
C ASN A 184 27.02 -10.42 5.62
N GLY A 185 25.90 -10.37 4.90
CA GLY A 185 25.89 -10.38 3.44
C GLY A 185 25.75 -11.76 2.80
N GLU A 186 25.75 -12.85 3.57
CA GLU A 186 25.75 -14.21 3.05
C GLU A 186 24.33 -14.80 3.00
N CYS A 187 23.87 -15.14 1.79
CA CYS A 187 22.64 -15.89 1.58
C CYS A 187 22.98 -17.33 1.17
N PRO A 188 22.38 -18.37 1.79
CA PRO A 188 22.62 -19.75 1.40
C PRO A 188 22.21 -20.06 -0.05
N ASN A 189 21.28 -19.28 -0.60
CA ASN A 189 20.83 -19.42 -1.99
C ASN A 189 21.73 -18.67 -2.99
N GLY A 190 22.74 -17.91 -2.54
CA GLY A 190 23.64 -17.16 -3.40
C GLY A 190 22.93 -16.34 -4.49
N ARG A 191 23.44 -16.38 -5.73
CA ARG A 191 22.85 -15.67 -6.88
C ARG A 191 21.46 -16.21 -7.30
N SER A 192 21.11 -17.45 -6.99
CA SER A 192 19.80 -18.02 -7.35
C SER A 192 18.66 -17.60 -6.41
N CYS A 193 18.97 -16.83 -5.35
CA CYS A 193 17.97 -16.35 -4.41
C CYS A 193 16.83 -15.58 -5.10
N LYS A 194 15.59 -15.98 -4.81
CA LYS A 194 14.35 -15.32 -5.30
C LYS A 194 14.09 -13.96 -4.63
N TYR A 195 14.87 -13.61 -3.60
CA TYR A 195 14.78 -12.33 -2.88
C TYR A 195 15.90 -11.38 -3.30
N CYS A 196 15.67 -10.08 -3.16
CA CYS A 196 16.60 -9.06 -3.62
C CYS A 196 17.79 -8.91 -2.68
N HIS A 197 19.00 -9.01 -3.24
CA HIS A 197 20.28 -8.81 -2.54
C HIS A 197 20.85 -7.39 -2.68
N ALA A 198 20.22 -6.52 -3.49
CA ALA A 198 20.65 -5.14 -3.62
C ALA A 198 20.37 -4.32 -2.34
N ASP A 199 21.08 -3.21 -2.17
CA ASP A 199 20.88 -2.32 -1.03
C ASP A 199 19.53 -1.62 -1.12
N HIS A 200 18.78 -1.57 -0.01
CA HIS A 200 17.48 -0.91 0.03
C HIS A 200 17.49 0.19 1.09
N PRO A 201 17.05 1.41 0.74
CA PRO A 201 17.13 2.56 1.63
C PRO A 201 16.23 2.46 2.88
N GLN A 202 15.29 1.51 2.92
CA GLN A 202 14.28 1.43 3.97
C GLN A 202 14.26 0.07 4.64
N ALA A 203 14.96 -0.04 5.76
CA ALA A 203 14.80 -1.22 6.60
C ALA A 203 14.94 -0.94 8.11
N ARG A 204 14.98 0.32 8.55
CA ARG A 204 15.24 0.65 9.98
C ARG A 204 14.02 0.61 10.88
N ASP A 205 12.79 0.51 10.37
CA ASP A 205 11.60 0.62 11.22
C ASP A 205 10.79 -0.68 11.30
N ARG A 206 11.27 -1.63 12.13
CA ARG A 206 10.54 -2.87 12.44
C ARG A 206 9.17 -2.59 13.09
N HIS A 207 8.95 -1.38 13.62
CA HIS A 207 7.69 -0.98 14.24
C HIS A 207 6.58 -0.64 13.24
N ARG A 208 6.87 -0.56 11.93
CA ARG A 208 5.86 -0.33 10.88
C ARG A 208 5.10 -1.57 10.42
N ARG A 209 5.22 -2.73 11.07
CA ARG A 209 4.45 -3.94 10.68
C ARG A 209 2.93 -3.81 10.89
N ARG A 210 2.49 -3.00 11.86
CA ARG A 210 1.05 -2.85 12.16
C ARG A 210 0.24 -2.19 11.03
N PRO A 211 0.68 -1.11 10.36
CA PRO A 211 -0.08 -0.52 9.26
C PRO A 211 -0.23 -1.45 8.05
N GLU A 212 0.68 -2.39 7.81
CA GLU A 212 0.59 -3.30 6.67
C GLU A 212 -0.59 -4.27 6.78
N GLN A 213 -0.95 -4.69 8.00
CA GLN A 213 -2.08 -5.61 8.20
C GLN A 213 -3.43 -4.92 7.96
N VAL A 214 -3.57 -3.65 8.35
CA VAL A 214 -4.78 -2.86 8.08
C VAL A 214 -4.95 -2.66 6.59
N VAL A 215 -3.88 -2.27 5.88
CA VAL A 215 -3.91 -2.11 4.42
C VAL A 215 -4.29 -3.42 3.72
N ARG A 216 -3.78 -4.56 4.18
CA ARG A 216 -4.16 -5.87 3.61
C ARG A 216 -5.65 -6.17 3.78
N ARG A 217 -6.21 -5.94 4.96
CA ARG A 217 -7.66 -6.14 5.18
C ARG A 217 -8.48 -5.22 4.29
N SER A 218 -8.12 -3.94 4.23
CA SER A 218 -8.80 -2.98 3.36
C SER A 218 -8.71 -3.36 1.88
N LEU A 219 -7.65 -4.07 1.45
CA LEU A 219 -7.54 -4.58 0.08
C LEU A 219 -8.37 -5.84 -0.16
N ASP A 220 -8.57 -6.67 0.86
CA ASP A 220 -9.42 -7.86 0.77
C ASP A 220 -10.91 -7.47 0.68
N GLU A 221 -11.27 -6.28 1.16
CA GLU A 221 -12.62 -5.72 1.12
C GLU A 221 -12.92 -4.91 -0.17
N MET A 222 -11.92 -4.63 -1.00
CA MET A 222 -12.09 -3.83 -2.22
C MET A 222 -12.61 -4.66 -3.39
N SER A 223 -13.49 -4.05 -4.19
CA SER A 223 -13.86 -4.60 -5.50
C SER A 223 -12.69 -4.55 -6.48
N ASP A 224 -12.74 -5.37 -7.53
CA ASP A 224 -11.73 -5.37 -8.60
C ASP A 224 -11.52 -3.97 -9.20
N VAL A 225 -12.61 -3.23 -9.43
CA VAL A 225 -12.56 -1.87 -9.97
C VAL A 225 -11.84 -0.92 -9.00
N GLN A 226 -12.15 -1.00 -7.70
CA GLN A 226 -11.46 -0.19 -6.68
C GLN A 226 -9.96 -0.53 -6.59
N LEU A 227 -9.62 -1.82 -6.69
CA LEU A 227 -8.23 -2.29 -6.72
C LEU A 227 -7.48 -1.74 -7.93
N LEU A 228 -8.08 -1.81 -9.12
CA LEU A 228 -7.51 -1.30 -10.37
C LEU A 228 -7.34 0.22 -10.35
N ILE A 229 -8.34 0.98 -9.87
CA ILE A 229 -8.24 2.45 -9.73
C ILE A 229 -7.14 2.82 -8.74
N THR A 230 -7.10 2.15 -7.58
CA THR A 230 -6.06 2.41 -6.56
C THR A 230 -4.67 2.13 -7.13
N LEU A 231 -4.51 1.02 -7.87
CA LEU A 231 -3.28 0.66 -8.54
C LEU A 231 -2.88 1.68 -9.61
N HIS A 232 -3.82 2.08 -10.47
CA HIS A 232 -3.62 3.08 -11.54
C HIS A 232 -3.09 4.40 -10.99
N VAL A 233 -3.76 4.96 -9.98
CA VAL A 233 -3.36 6.25 -9.37
C VAL A 233 -1.97 6.15 -8.74
N ALA A 234 -1.68 5.05 -8.06
CA ALA A 234 -0.39 4.84 -7.42
C ALA A 234 0.74 4.64 -8.44
N LEU A 235 0.53 3.83 -9.48
CA LEU A 235 1.50 3.65 -10.57
C LEU A 235 1.76 4.97 -11.32
N SER A 236 0.71 5.75 -11.57
CA SER A 236 0.83 7.07 -12.22
C SER A 236 1.71 8.03 -11.40
N ARG A 237 1.59 8.02 -10.07
CA ARG A 237 2.48 8.80 -9.18
C ARG A 237 3.92 8.30 -9.24
N HIS A 238 4.14 6.99 -9.29
CA HIS A 238 5.48 6.43 -9.45
C HIS A 238 6.08 6.78 -10.81
N LEU A 239 5.29 6.74 -11.88
CA LEU A 239 5.74 7.12 -13.23
C LEU A 239 6.23 8.57 -13.27
N ASN A 240 5.50 9.46 -12.59
CA ASN A 240 5.84 10.89 -12.52
C ASN A 240 7.07 11.18 -11.66
N SER A 241 7.40 10.30 -10.69
CA SER A 241 8.55 10.48 -9.81
C SER A 241 9.81 9.74 -10.29
N ALA A 242 9.69 8.73 -11.15
CA ALA A 242 10.82 7.95 -11.63
C ALA A 242 11.59 8.67 -12.77
N PRO A 243 12.94 8.77 -12.67
CA PRO A 243 13.77 9.40 -13.71
C PRO A 243 14.01 8.51 -14.94
N VAL A 244 13.94 7.18 -14.81
CA VAL A 244 14.28 6.22 -15.88
C VAL A 244 13.33 5.02 -15.86
N GLY A 245 13.04 4.42 -17.02
CA GLY A 245 12.23 3.19 -17.13
C GLY A 245 10.72 3.41 -17.20
N ARG A 246 10.28 4.48 -17.87
CA ARG A 246 8.88 4.92 -17.91
C ARG A 246 7.99 4.08 -18.84
N GLU A 247 8.49 3.67 -20.00
CA GLU A 247 7.66 2.99 -21.02
C GLU A 247 7.00 1.71 -20.49
N PRO A 248 7.72 0.79 -19.84
CA PRO A 248 7.10 -0.46 -19.40
C PRO A 248 6.01 -0.23 -18.34
N LEU A 249 6.09 0.84 -17.57
CA LEU A 249 5.05 1.21 -16.60
C LEU A 249 3.81 1.80 -17.24
N ARG A 250 3.96 2.51 -18.35
CA ARG A 250 2.83 3.03 -19.11
C ARG A 250 1.96 1.90 -19.64
N GLU A 251 2.55 0.79 -20.03
CA GLU A 251 1.80 -0.38 -20.49
C GLU A 251 0.92 -0.97 -19.39
N ILE A 252 1.46 -1.09 -18.17
CA ILE A 252 0.69 -1.55 -17.01
C ILE A 252 -0.42 -0.57 -16.66
N ILE A 253 -0.15 0.74 -16.72
CA ILE A 253 -1.14 1.80 -16.48
C ILE A 253 -2.26 1.71 -17.53
N ARG A 254 -1.92 1.57 -18.81
CA ARG A 254 -2.89 1.40 -19.90
C ARG A 254 -3.76 0.16 -19.71
N CYS A 255 -3.15 -0.96 -19.32
CA CYS A 255 -3.90 -2.18 -18.98
C CYS A 255 -4.90 -1.94 -17.83
N CYS A 256 -4.53 -1.14 -16.83
CA CYS A 256 -5.46 -0.77 -15.76
C CYS A 256 -6.59 0.12 -16.31
N GLU A 257 -6.31 1.09 -17.18
CA GLU A 257 -7.33 1.96 -17.80
C GLU A 257 -8.34 1.16 -18.61
N ASP A 258 -7.87 0.22 -19.43
CA ASP A 258 -8.71 -0.66 -20.24
C ASP A 258 -9.61 -1.55 -19.37
N ASP A 259 -9.06 -2.13 -18.30
CA ASP A 259 -9.84 -2.97 -17.38
C ASP A 259 -10.81 -2.12 -16.55
N ILE A 260 -10.44 -0.91 -16.10
CA ILE A 260 -11.34 0.02 -15.41
C ILE A 260 -12.52 0.37 -16.32
N ALA A 261 -12.25 0.75 -17.58
CA ALA A 261 -13.29 1.08 -18.54
C ALA A 261 -14.24 -0.10 -18.83
N ARG A 262 -13.73 -1.34 -18.77
CA ARG A 262 -14.53 -2.55 -18.97
C ARG A 262 -15.41 -2.90 -17.77
N PHE A 263 -14.90 -2.74 -16.56
CA PHE A 263 -15.58 -3.21 -15.35
C PHE A 263 -16.34 -2.11 -14.59
N GLN A 264 -16.09 -0.83 -14.87
CA GLN A 264 -16.80 0.28 -14.25
C GLN A 264 -18.10 0.58 -15.02
N PRO A 265 -19.28 0.36 -14.42
CA PRO A 265 -20.53 0.70 -15.09
C PRO A 265 -20.65 2.22 -15.28
N PRO A 266 -21.26 2.69 -16.38
CA PRO A 266 -21.41 4.11 -16.67
C PRO A 266 -22.19 4.79 -15.52
N GLY A 267 -21.60 5.85 -14.96
CA GLY A 267 -22.20 6.63 -13.86
C GLY A 267 -21.83 6.15 -12.45
N ALA A 268 -21.21 4.98 -12.27
CA ALA A 268 -20.75 4.56 -10.95
C ALA A 268 -19.43 5.24 -10.60
N SER A 269 -19.41 6.00 -9.49
CA SER A 269 -18.17 6.48 -8.89
C SER A 269 -17.77 5.55 -7.75
N THR A 270 -16.57 4.99 -7.82
CA THR A 270 -16.02 4.19 -6.71
C THR A 270 -15.00 5.03 -5.95
N PRO A 271 -15.33 5.55 -4.76
CA PRO A 271 -14.42 6.39 -4.02
C PRO A 271 -13.22 5.57 -3.54
N VAL A 272 -12.00 6.05 -3.82
CA VAL A 272 -10.77 5.54 -3.21
C VAL A 272 -10.38 6.46 -2.07
N THR A 273 -10.24 5.92 -0.86
CA THR A 273 -9.90 6.73 0.31
C THR A 273 -8.46 7.25 0.21
N ALA A 274 -8.22 8.49 0.66
CA ALA A 274 -6.89 9.08 0.66
C ALA A 274 -5.87 8.27 1.49
N GLY A 275 -6.35 7.60 2.56
CA GLY A 275 -5.53 6.71 3.38
C GLY A 275 -4.96 5.52 2.60
N MET A 276 -5.76 4.92 1.70
CA MET A 276 -5.34 3.82 0.84
C MET A 276 -4.28 4.28 -0.16
N LEU A 277 -4.50 5.40 -0.83
CA LEU A 277 -3.52 5.98 -1.75
C LEU A 277 -2.21 6.33 -1.04
N GLY A 278 -2.28 6.83 0.19
CA GLY A 278 -1.10 7.11 1.02
C GLY A 278 -0.35 5.85 1.46
N ALA A 279 -1.04 4.72 1.64
CA ALA A 279 -0.39 3.43 1.87
C ALA A 279 0.33 2.94 0.61
N PHE A 280 -0.34 2.97 -0.54
CA PHE A 280 0.18 2.52 -1.82
C PHE A 280 1.38 3.34 -2.30
N SER A 281 1.31 4.67 -2.15
CA SER A 281 2.39 5.58 -2.57
C SER A 281 3.70 5.37 -1.78
N ARG A 282 3.64 4.68 -0.62
CA ARG A 282 4.81 4.32 0.18
C ARG A 282 5.35 2.92 -0.13
N MET A 283 4.62 2.13 -0.91
CA MET A 283 5.04 0.79 -1.31
C MET A 283 5.91 0.86 -2.56
N LEU A 284 6.78 -0.14 -2.73
CA LEU A 284 7.46 -0.34 -4.00
C LEU A 284 6.45 -0.80 -5.07
N PRO A 285 6.53 -0.30 -6.31
CA PRO A 285 5.65 -0.71 -7.40
C PRO A 285 5.49 -2.22 -7.56
N GLY A 286 6.60 -2.98 -7.48
CA GLY A 286 6.54 -4.44 -7.57
C GLY A 286 5.74 -5.10 -6.43
N ALA A 287 5.86 -4.57 -5.20
CA ALA A 287 5.10 -5.08 -4.04
C ALA A 287 3.61 -4.77 -4.16
N MET A 288 3.29 -3.57 -4.63
CA MET A 288 1.93 -3.14 -4.93
C MET A 288 1.29 -4.04 -6.00
N LEU A 289 1.94 -4.22 -7.15
CA LEU A 289 1.46 -5.08 -8.23
C LEU A 289 1.23 -6.52 -7.75
N SER A 290 2.20 -7.11 -7.05
CA SER A 290 2.08 -8.47 -6.53
C SER A 290 0.90 -8.63 -5.56
N MET A 291 0.63 -7.62 -4.72
CA MET A 291 -0.49 -7.66 -3.78
C MET A 291 -1.84 -7.48 -4.46
N THR A 292 -1.94 -6.59 -5.44
CA THR A 292 -3.20 -6.35 -6.17
C THR A 292 -3.55 -7.54 -7.07
N VAL A 293 -2.60 -8.02 -7.89
CA VAL A 293 -2.81 -9.15 -8.83
C VAL A 293 -3.27 -10.43 -8.13
N ALA A 294 -2.82 -10.66 -6.90
CA ALA A 294 -3.22 -11.83 -6.13
C ALA A 294 -4.72 -11.83 -5.74
N ARG A 295 -5.37 -10.66 -5.74
CA ARG A 295 -6.76 -10.46 -5.28
C ARG A 295 -7.76 -10.28 -6.42
N LEU A 296 -7.29 -9.83 -7.58
CA LEU A 296 -8.14 -9.64 -8.75
C LEU A 296 -8.83 -10.94 -9.18
N SER A 297 -10.07 -10.83 -9.64
CA SER A 297 -10.75 -11.94 -10.32
C SER A 297 -9.98 -12.39 -11.58
N PRO A 298 -10.24 -13.61 -12.11
CA PRO A 298 -9.41 -14.21 -13.16
C PRO A 298 -9.20 -13.35 -14.41
N VAL A 299 -10.21 -12.59 -14.83
CA VAL A 299 -10.19 -11.81 -16.07
C VAL A 299 -9.20 -10.64 -16.00
N PRO A 300 -9.37 -9.63 -15.11
CA PRO A 300 -8.41 -8.53 -14.96
C PRO A 300 -7.04 -9.03 -14.51
N LYS A 301 -7.00 -10.10 -13.70
CA LYS A 301 -5.75 -10.73 -13.28
C LYS A 301 -4.92 -11.22 -14.47
N GLN A 302 -5.53 -11.86 -15.45
CA GLN A 302 -4.82 -12.38 -16.61
C GLN A 302 -4.26 -11.25 -17.49
N SER A 303 -5.06 -10.21 -17.73
CA SER A 303 -4.66 -9.01 -18.49
C SER A 303 -3.43 -8.35 -17.86
N LEU A 304 -3.54 -8.04 -16.57
CA LEU A 304 -2.47 -7.38 -15.80
C LEU A 304 -1.22 -8.26 -15.66
N SER A 305 -1.39 -9.59 -15.50
CA SER A 305 -0.24 -10.51 -15.42
C SER A 305 0.55 -10.54 -16.72
N ARG A 306 -0.12 -10.53 -17.89
CA ARG A 306 0.57 -10.45 -19.19
C ARG A 306 1.35 -9.14 -19.34
N ALA A 307 0.76 -8.01 -18.94
CA ALA A 307 1.43 -6.71 -18.97
C ALA A 307 2.69 -6.71 -18.06
N ILE A 308 2.60 -7.32 -16.87
CA ILE A 308 3.74 -7.48 -15.95
C ILE A 308 4.82 -8.40 -16.54
N GLU A 309 4.45 -9.50 -17.18
CA GLU A 309 5.43 -10.39 -17.83
C GLU A 309 6.16 -9.70 -18.99
N GLN A 310 5.42 -8.96 -19.83
CA GLN A 310 6.00 -8.15 -20.90
C GLN A 310 6.94 -7.08 -20.34
N PHE A 311 6.55 -6.45 -19.23
CA PHE A 311 7.41 -5.53 -18.49
C PHE A 311 8.75 -6.19 -18.11
N TYR A 312 8.74 -7.36 -17.46
CA TYR A 312 9.99 -8.02 -17.06
C TYR A 312 10.84 -8.45 -18.26
N ARG A 313 10.22 -8.95 -19.33
CA ARG A 313 10.95 -9.27 -20.58
C ARG A 313 11.62 -8.03 -21.19
N SER A 314 10.94 -6.89 -21.17
CA SER A 314 11.52 -5.64 -21.69
C SER A 314 12.73 -5.16 -20.87
N LEU A 315 12.75 -5.41 -19.57
CA LEU A 315 13.90 -5.10 -18.71
C LEU A 315 15.09 -6.02 -19.00
N GLU A 316 14.85 -7.27 -19.36
CA GLU A 316 15.90 -8.22 -19.73
C GLU A 316 16.56 -7.84 -21.07
N LEU A 317 15.77 -7.32 -22.04
CA LEU A 317 16.27 -6.96 -23.38
C LEU A 317 17.03 -5.64 -23.42
N ASN A 318 16.65 -4.64 -22.62
CA ASN A 318 17.27 -3.29 -22.65
C ASN A 318 18.57 -3.18 -21.84
N ARG A 319 19.31 -4.28 -21.71
CA ARG A 319 20.53 -4.30 -20.92
C ARG A 319 21.67 -3.66 -21.72
N PRO A 320 22.38 -2.65 -21.18
CA PRO A 320 23.64 -2.23 -21.78
C PRO A 320 24.60 -3.42 -21.75
N ILE A 321 25.07 -3.81 -22.94
CA ILE A 321 26.11 -4.85 -23.14
C ILE A 321 27.43 -4.35 -22.57
#